data_AF-A0A9E0VGZ1-F1
#
_entry.id   AF-A0A9E0VGZ1-F1
#
_cell.length_a   1.000
_cell.length_b   1.000
_cell.length_c   1.000
_cell.angle_alpha   90.00
_cell.angle_beta   90.00
_cell.angle_gamma   90.00
#
_symmetry.space_group_name_H-M   'P 1'
#
loop_
_entity.id
_entity.type
_entity.pdbx_description
1 polymer ?
#
loop_
_entity_poly.entity_id
_entity_poly.type
_entity_poly.pdbx_seq_one_letter_code
_entity_poly.pdbx_strand_id
1 'polypeptide(L)'
;MFDNFRFQSIIPVFFFGLFLLPAALFAASGDLDATFGTGGRVLLDTGGDDSAAASVIQPDGKTIVAGRSAFVTDYDVSLVRYNSDGTLDPTFGTGGKAVTPFSSYYDAATAVALQPDGRIVVAGYGADNNNLASGYNFALARYTVNGVLDTSFSGDGKQMTDFAMSADYARAVFILGDGRILVAGGAMNGRDDDLALARYLP
;
A
#
# COMPACT_ATOMS: atom_id res chain seq x y z
N MET A 1 -65.33 16.83 62.17
CA MET A 1 -65.17 17.40 60.82
C MET A 1 -63.74 17.95 60.78
N PHE A 2 -62.84 17.18 60.17
CA PHE A 2 -61.41 17.44 59.93
C PHE A 2 -61.25 18.70 59.04
N ASP A 3 -60.13 19.42 58.90
CA ASP A 3 -58.75 19.29 59.38
C ASP A 3 -58.05 20.66 59.19
N ASN A 4 -56.97 20.90 59.92
CA ASN A 4 -55.98 21.95 59.63
C ASN A 4 -55.25 21.64 58.30
N PHE A 5 -54.66 22.64 57.63
CA PHE A 5 -53.23 22.62 57.24
C PHE A 5 -52.86 23.84 56.37
N ARG A 6 -51.82 24.56 56.81
CA ARG A 6 -51.08 25.54 56.00
C ARG A 6 -50.12 24.79 55.07
N PHE A 7 -50.03 25.20 53.81
CA PHE A 7 -48.91 24.85 52.93
C PHE A 7 -48.14 26.12 52.57
N GLN A 8 -46.88 26.18 53.00
CA GLN A 8 -45.87 27.08 52.45
C GLN A 8 -45.45 26.56 51.08
N SER A 9 -45.42 27.45 50.09
CA SER A 9 -45.03 27.15 48.71
C SER A 9 -43.53 26.82 48.64
N ILE A 10 -43.21 25.59 48.23
CA ILE A 10 -41.87 25.17 47.82
C ILE A 10 -41.76 25.44 46.32
N ILE A 11 -40.79 26.28 45.93
CA ILE A 11 -40.41 26.47 44.52
C ILE A 11 -39.52 25.28 44.13
N PRO A 12 -39.85 24.47 43.10
CA PRO A 12 -38.92 23.48 42.61
C PRO A 12 -37.83 24.16 41.79
N VAL A 13 -36.58 24.03 42.24
CA VAL A 13 -35.39 24.33 41.44
C VAL A 13 -35.24 23.22 40.41
N PHE A 14 -35.52 23.50 39.15
CA PHE A 14 -35.21 22.60 38.05
C PHE A 14 -33.71 22.71 37.73
N PHE A 15 -32.94 21.70 38.15
CA PHE A 15 -31.59 21.47 37.63
C PHE A 15 -31.72 21.01 36.17
N PHE A 16 -31.46 21.90 35.22
CA PHE A 16 -31.07 21.49 33.87
C PHE A 16 -29.64 20.95 33.97
N GLY A 17 -29.51 19.64 34.18
CA GLY A 17 -28.26 18.95 33.92
C GLY A 17 -27.96 19.07 32.44
N LEU A 18 -27.12 20.03 32.05
CA LEU A 18 -26.43 20.01 30.77
C LEU A 18 -25.52 18.78 30.79
N PHE A 19 -26.03 17.65 30.32
CA PHE A 19 -25.19 16.52 30.01
C PHE A 19 -24.39 16.92 28.77
N LEU A 20 -23.19 17.46 28.98
CA LEU A 20 -22.16 17.51 27.95
C LEU A 20 -21.88 16.06 27.57
N LEU A 21 -22.59 15.55 26.56
CA LEU A 21 -22.05 14.47 25.76
C LEU A 21 -20.64 14.93 25.39
N PRO A 22 -19.58 14.13 25.64
CA PRO A 22 -18.28 14.47 25.07
C PRO A 22 -18.56 14.66 23.60
N ALA A 23 -18.24 15.85 23.07
CA ALA A 23 -18.49 16.15 21.67
C ALA A 23 -17.86 15.03 20.86
N ALA A 24 -18.69 14.10 20.38
CA ALA A 24 -18.31 13.17 19.37
C ALA A 24 -18.03 14.08 18.18
N LEU A 25 -16.75 14.33 17.99
CA LEU A 25 -16.13 15.10 16.93
C LEU A 25 -16.92 14.79 15.64
N PHE A 26 -17.73 15.73 15.15
CA PHE A 26 -18.40 15.55 13.88
C PHE A 26 -17.33 15.59 12.81
N ALA A 27 -16.78 14.44 12.44
CA ALA A 27 -15.90 14.32 11.29
C ALA A 27 -16.70 14.77 10.05
N ALA A 28 -16.21 15.79 9.37
CA ALA A 28 -16.73 16.23 8.10
C ALA A 28 -16.14 15.41 6.95
N SER A 29 -16.78 15.48 5.78
CA SER A 29 -16.19 14.92 4.57
C SER A 29 -14.84 15.59 4.30
N GLY A 30 -13.79 14.79 4.12
CA GLY A 30 -12.42 15.27 3.92
C GLY A 30 -11.59 15.35 5.20
N ASP A 31 -12.18 15.17 6.38
CA ASP A 31 -11.41 15.06 7.62
C ASP A 31 -10.63 13.74 7.64
N LEU A 32 -9.45 13.79 8.24
CA LEU A 32 -8.66 12.59 8.53
C LEU A 32 -9.39 11.74 9.57
N ASP A 33 -9.43 10.43 9.34
CA ASP A 33 -9.98 9.47 10.31
C ASP A 33 -9.03 9.32 11.50
N ALA A 34 -9.36 9.98 12.62
CA ALA A 34 -8.53 9.96 13.81
C ALA A 34 -8.34 8.56 14.45
N THR A 35 -9.11 7.55 14.03
CA THR A 35 -8.93 6.15 14.49
C THR A 35 -7.82 5.41 13.75
N PHE A 36 -7.28 5.98 12.68
CA PHE A 36 -6.18 5.41 11.89
C PHE A 36 -4.82 6.02 12.28
N GLY A 37 -3.90 5.19 12.76
CA GLY A 37 -2.55 5.60 13.14
C GLY A 37 -2.56 6.72 14.18
N THR A 38 -1.77 7.77 13.95
CA THR A 38 -1.71 8.96 14.82
C THR A 38 -2.42 10.14 14.14
N GLY A 39 -3.66 10.40 14.56
CA GLY A 39 -4.47 11.48 14.02
C GLY A 39 -4.80 11.32 12.53
N GLY A 40 -5.10 10.09 12.12
CA GLY A 40 -5.44 9.72 10.74
C GLY A 40 -4.25 9.59 9.79
N ARG A 41 -3.04 9.41 10.32
CA ARG A 41 -1.81 9.36 9.53
C ARG A 41 -0.86 8.32 10.09
N VAL A 42 -0.05 7.77 9.19
CA VAL A 42 1.07 6.90 9.51
C VAL A 42 2.29 7.43 8.77
N LEU A 43 3.43 7.46 9.46
CA LEU A 43 4.72 7.78 8.88
C LEU A 43 5.68 6.67 9.32
N LEU A 44 6.32 6.04 8.34
CA LEU A 44 7.27 4.96 8.55
C LEU A 44 8.58 5.33 7.88
N ASP A 45 9.64 5.39 8.68
CA ASP A 45 11.01 5.53 8.21
C ASP A 45 11.64 4.12 8.15
N THR A 46 12.21 3.75 7.01
CA THR A 46 12.92 2.48 6.85
C THR A 46 14.44 2.60 6.90
N GLY A 47 14.98 3.81 7.11
CA GLY A 47 16.41 4.08 7.27
C GLY A 47 17.02 4.93 6.14
N GLY A 48 16.19 5.50 5.27
CA GLY A 48 16.60 6.30 4.12
C GLY A 48 15.42 6.95 3.41
N ASP A 49 15.63 7.40 2.17
CA ASP A 49 14.55 7.96 1.35
C ASP A 49 13.56 6.86 0.97
N ASP A 50 12.30 7.06 1.33
CA ASP A 50 11.20 6.13 1.10
C ASP A 50 10.08 6.82 0.32
N SER A 51 9.46 6.09 -0.61
CA SER A 51 8.26 6.59 -1.29
C SER A 51 7.30 5.48 -1.63
N ALA A 52 6.03 5.68 -1.27
CA ALA A 52 4.92 4.85 -1.69
C ALA A 52 4.38 5.31 -3.05
N ALA A 53 4.01 4.35 -3.91
CA ALA A 53 3.45 4.62 -5.23
C ALA A 53 2.03 4.04 -5.42
N ALA A 54 1.76 2.89 -4.80
CA ALA A 54 0.47 2.23 -4.92
C ALA A 54 0.08 1.50 -3.63
N SER A 55 -1.21 1.23 -3.46
CA SER A 55 -1.73 0.46 -2.33
C SER A 55 -2.91 -0.42 -2.74
N VAL A 56 -3.14 -1.47 -1.95
CA VAL A 56 -4.29 -2.36 -2.09
C VAL A 56 -4.71 -2.89 -0.72
N ILE A 57 -6.01 -3.17 -0.55
CA ILE A 57 -6.57 -3.74 0.67
C ILE A 57 -6.74 -5.25 0.48
N GLN A 58 -6.16 -6.05 1.38
CA GLN A 58 -6.37 -7.49 1.45
C GLN A 58 -7.78 -7.82 1.99
N PRO A 59 -8.34 -9.01 1.71
CA PRO A 59 -9.68 -9.38 2.16
C PRO A 59 -9.91 -9.34 3.68
N ASP A 60 -8.83 -9.40 4.47
CA ASP A 60 -8.87 -9.29 5.94
C ASP A 60 -8.86 -7.83 6.44
N GLY A 61 -8.88 -6.85 5.53
CA GLY A 61 -8.87 -5.42 5.84
C GLY A 61 -7.47 -4.83 6.04
N LYS A 62 -6.41 -5.62 5.93
CA LYS A 62 -5.04 -5.11 5.99
C LYS A 62 -4.66 -4.40 4.70
N THR A 63 -3.86 -3.35 4.80
CA THR A 63 -3.44 -2.55 3.65
C THR A 63 -2.00 -2.85 3.30
N ILE A 64 -1.75 -3.21 2.04
CA ILE A 64 -0.41 -3.26 1.44
C ILE A 64 -0.13 -1.92 0.80
N VAL A 65 1.05 -1.36 1.08
CA VAL A 65 1.60 -0.20 0.38
C VAL A 65 2.89 -0.65 -0.32
N ALA A 66 3.00 -0.36 -1.61
CA ALA A 66 4.14 -0.71 -2.44
C ALA A 66 4.81 0.55 -3.00
N GLY A 67 6.13 0.49 -3.16
CA GLY A 67 6.92 1.59 -3.69
C GLY A 67 8.40 1.23 -3.73
N ARG A 68 9.21 2.12 -3.18
CA ARG A 68 10.66 1.91 -3.04
C ARG A 68 11.16 2.36 -1.68
N SER A 69 12.23 1.71 -1.23
CA SER A 69 12.97 2.09 -0.04
C SER A 69 14.46 2.15 -0.32
N ALA A 70 15.15 3.14 0.25
CA ALA A 70 16.60 3.24 0.13
C ALA A 70 17.30 2.31 1.13
N PHE A 71 18.21 1.46 0.66
CA PHE A 71 19.12 0.71 1.51
C PHE A 71 20.57 1.08 1.17
N VAL A 72 21.19 1.88 2.04
CA VAL A 72 22.58 2.37 1.89
C VAL A 72 22.77 3.33 0.70
N THR A 73 22.75 2.86 -0.55
CA THR A 73 23.04 3.70 -1.75
C THR A 73 22.10 3.51 -2.94
N ASP A 74 21.23 2.51 -2.93
CA ASP A 74 20.26 2.21 -4.00
C ASP A 74 18.82 2.21 -3.47
N TYR A 75 17.86 2.08 -4.39
CA TYR A 75 16.45 1.93 -4.08
C TYR A 75 16.01 0.53 -4.50
N ASP A 76 15.33 -0.18 -3.61
CA ASP A 76 14.75 -1.48 -3.88
C ASP A 76 13.23 -1.42 -3.89
N VAL A 77 12.60 -2.36 -4.58
CA VAL A 77 11.16 -2.59 -4.46
C VAL A 77 10.83 -2.90 -3.00
N SER A 78 9.92 -2.13 -2.43
CA SER A 78 9.54 -2.22 -1.02
C SER A 78 8.03 -2.32 -0.86
N LEU A 79 7.59 -3.23 0.00
CA LEU A 79 6.21 -3.40 0.44
C LEU A 79 6.15 -3.30 1.96
N VAL A 80 5.12 -2.63 2.45
CA VAL A 80 4.79 -2.59 3.88
C VAL A 80 3.32 -2.94 4.09
N ARG A 81 3.01 -3.63 5.19
CA ARG A 81 1.63 -3.97 5.53
C ARG A 81 1.19 -3.28 6.81
N TYR A 82 0.04 -2.63 6.76
CA TYR A 82 -0.63 -2.06 7.92
C TYR A 82 -1.90 -2.84 8.24
N ASN A 83 -2.21 -2.95 9.53
CA ASN A 83 -3.53 -3.35 10.00
C ASN A 83 -4.57 -2.27 9.63
N SER A 84 -5.85 -2.60 9.77
CA SER A 84 -6.95 -1.68 9.43
C SER A 84 -6.95 -0.39 10.27
N ASP A 85 -6.30 -0.39 11.44
CA ASP A 85 -6.13 0.77 12.31
C ASP A 85 -4.85 1.58 12.01
N GLY A 86 -4.11 1.25 10.94
CA GLY A 86 -2.87 1.92 10.55
C GLY A 86 -1.63 1.49 11.35
N THR A 87 -1.75 0.57 12.30
CA THR A 87 -0.55 -0.01 12.96
C THR A 87 0.21 -0.91 11.98
N LEU A 88 1.54 -0.90 12.03
CA LEU A 88 2.37 -1.79 11.21
C LEU A 88 2.09 -3.25 11.60
N ASP A 89 1.86 -4.13 10.63
CA ASP A 89 1.66 -5.55 10.87
C ASP A 89 3.02 -6.29 10.90
N PRO A 90 3.55 -6.68 12.06
CA PRO A 90 4.87 -7.30 12.16
C PRO A 90 4.93 -8.70 11.53
N THR A 91 3.79 -9.31 11.20
CA THR A 91 3.71 -10.65 10.61
C THR A 91 3.92 -10.67 9.09
N PHE A 92 4.01 -9.50 8.46
CA PHE A 92 4.30 -9.38 7.03
C PHE A 92 5.81 -9.30 6.79
N GLY A 93 6.31 -10.15 5.89
CA GLY A 93 7.73 -10.22 5.55
C GLY A 93 8.61 -10.30 6.80
N THR A 94 9.55 -9.36 6.92
CA THR A 94 10.37 -9.18 8.13
C THR A 94 9.99 -7.87 8.80
N GLY A 95 9.37 -7.95 9.99
CA GLY A 95 9.01 -6.77 10.79
C GLY A 95 8.00 -5.85 10.13
N GLY A 96 7.13 -6.38 9.27
CA GLY A 96 6.11 -5.63 8.54
C GLY A 96 6.52 -5.15 7.16
N LYS A 97 7.69 -5.56 6.68
CA LYS A 97 8.31 -5.08 5.45
C LYS A 97 8.77 -6.24 4.58
N ALA A 98 8.68 -6.08 3.27
CA ALA A 98 9.32 -6.93 2.29
C ALA A 98 10.11 -6.05 1.33
N VAL A 99 11.41 -6.29 1.22
CA VAL A 99 12.32 -5.56 0.32
C VAL A 99 12.88 -6.55 -0.68
N THR A 100 12.93 -6.19 -1.95
CA THR A 100 13.33 -7.10 -3.03
C THR A 100 14.19 -6.36 -4.06
N PRO A 101 15.51 -6.62 -4.07
CA PRO A 101 16.37 -6.15 -5.14
C PRO A 101 16.12 -6.95 -6.43
N PHE A 102 15.94 -6.24 -7.53
CA PHE A 102 16.06 -6.80 -8.89
C PHE A 102 17.51 -6.71 -9.36
N SER A 103 18.22 -5.66 -8.94
CA SER A 103 19.60 -5.38 -9.33
C SER A 103 20.41 -4.86 -8.14
N SER A 104 21.64 -4.39 -8.40
CA SER A 104 22.43 -3.60 -7.45
C SER A 104 22.26 -2.08 -7.69
N TYR A 105 21.16 -1.71 -8.32
CA TYR A 105 20.83 -0.35 -8.74
C TYR A 105 19.34 -0.09 -8.45
N TYR A 106 18.83 1.02 -8.99
CA TYR A 106 17.50 1.50 -8.68
C TYR A 106 16.38 0.63 -9.23
N ASP A 107 15.54 0.15 -8.33
CA ASP A 107 14.34 -0.61 -8.61
C ASP A 107 13.16 0.03 -7.86
N ALA A 108 11.95 -0.01 -8.43
CA ALA A 108 10.77 0.53 -7.76
C ALA A 108 9.49 -0.14 -8.22
N ALA A 109 8.56 -0.36 -7.28
CA ALA A 109 7.18 -0.67 -7.61
C ALA A 109 6.41 0.62 -7.89
N THR A 110 5.59 0.60 -8.95
CA THR A 110 4.68 1.69 -9.32
C THR A 110 3.23 1.27 -9.21
N ALA A 111 2.96 -0.04 -9.19
CA ALA A 111 1.62 -0.60 -9.12
C ALA A 111 1.61 -1.91 -8.31
N VAL A 112 0.47 -2.22 -7.69
CA VAL A 112 0.25 -3.46 -6.93
C VAL A 112 -1.16 -3.98 -7.15
N ALA A 113 -1.31 -5.29 -7.23
CA ALA A 113 -2.61 -5.97 -7.31
C ALA A 113 -2.59 -7.28 -6.52
N LEU A 114 -3.79 -7.74 -6.14
CA LEU A 114 -3.98 -9.03 -5.48
C LEU A 114 -4.51 -10.06 -6.48
N GLN A 115 -3.92 -11.25 -6.47
CA GLN A 115 -4.49 -12.41 -7.14
C GLN A 115 -5.64 -13.01 -6.30
N PRO A 116 -6.56 -13.81 -6.90
CA PRO A 116 -7.70 -14.38 -6.18
C PRO A 116 -7.34 -15.26 -4.97
N ASP A 117 -6.13 -15.82 -4.95
CA ASP A 117 -5.59 -16.63 -3.86
C ASP A 117 -4.91 -15.79 -2.76
N GLY A 118 -4.95 -14.47 -2.86
CA GLY A 118 -4.35 -13.54 -1.92
C GLY A 118 -2.86 -13.29 -2.13
N ARG A 119 -2.22 -13.88 -3.16
CA ARG A 119 -0.86 -13.50 -3.56
C ARG A 119 -0.84 -12.05 -4.03
N ILE A 120 0.29 -11.40 -3.81
CA ILE A 120 0.50 -9.99 -4.11
C ILE A 120 1.42 -9.92 -5.31
N VAL A 121 1.01 -9.21 -6.36
CA VAL A 121 1.82 -8.93 -7.53
C VAL A 121 2.12 -7.44 -7.54
N VAL A 122 3.40 -7.09 -7.61
CA VAL A 122 3.84 -5.71 -7.88
C VAL A 122 4.38 -5.62 -9.29
N ALA A 123 4.20 -4.46 -9.89
CA ALA A 123 4.81 -4.10 -11.16
C ALA A 123 5.50 -2.74 -11.03
N GLY A 124 6.58 -2.57 -11.77
CA GLY A 124 7.30 -1.32 -11.88
C GLY A 124 8.49 -1.49 -12.79
N TYR A 125 9.66 -1.10 -12.31
CA TYR A 125 10.87 -1.14 -13.11
C TYR A 125 12.08 -1.52 -12.26
N GLY A 126 13.05 -2.15 -12.89
CA GLY A 126 14.31 -2.52 -12.28
C GLY A 126 15.44 -2.44 -13.29
N ALA A 127 16.64 -2.10 -12.83
CA ALA A 127 17.80 -2.04 -13.72
C ALA A 127 18.30 -3.45 -14.06
N ASP A 128 19.03 -3.60 -15.16
CA ASP A 128 19.76 -4.85 -15.46
C ASP A 128 21.23 -4.70 -15.07
N ASN A 129 21.69 -5.56 -14.15
CA ASN A 129 23.09 -5.65 -13.75
C ASN A 129 24.05 -5.92 -14.92
N ASN A 130 23.57 -6.55 -15.99
CA ASN A 130 24.39 -6.92 -17.13
C ASN A 130 24.37 -5.88 -18.25
N ASN A 131 23.45 -4.91 -18.22
CA ASN A 131 23.33 -3.90 -19.25
C ASN A 131 22.71 -2.60 -18.73
N LEU A 132 23.52 -1.79 -18.05
CA LEU A 132 23.10 -0.48 -17.53
C LEU A 132 22.81 0.53 -18.64
N ALA A 133 23.34 0.30 -19.85
CA ALA A 133 23.09 1.18 -21.00
C ALA A 133 21.65 1.09 -21.51
N SER A 134 20.97 -0.06 -21.31
CA SER A 134 19.53 -0.21 -21.59
C SER A 134 18.63 0.49 -20.57
N GLY A 135 19.16 0.97 -19.45
CA GLY A 135 18.37 1.63 -18.42
C GLY A 135 17.55 0.64 -17.59
N TYR A 136 16.23 0.83 -17.55
CA TYR A 136 15.32 0.01 -16.73
C TYR A 136 14.48 -0.93 -17.58
N ASN A 137 14.08 -2.06 -17.03
CA ASN A 137 13.14 -2.99 -17.67
C ASN A 137 11.82 -3.03 -16.91
N PHE A 138 10.73 -3.46 -17.55
CA PHE A 138 9.53 -3.84 -16.81
C PHE A 138 9.90 -4.88 -15.78
N ALA A 139 9.54 -4.64 -14.52
CA ALA A 139 9.85 -5.54 -13.42
C ALA A 139 8.56 -5.96 -12.72
N LEU A 140 8.42 -7.27 -12.48
CA LEU A 140 7.34 -7.85 -11.68
C LEU A 140 7.94 -8.68 -10.56
N ALA A 141 7.41 -8.56 -9.35
CA ALA A 141 7.68 -9.50 -8.27
C ALA A 141 6.35 -10.04 -7.74
N ARG A 142 6.37 -11.30 -7.33
CA ARG A 142 5.23 -11.92 -6.65
C ARG A 142 5.58 -12.31 -5.23
N TYR A 143 4.65 -12.04 -4.32
CA TYR A 143 4.74 -12.41 -2.92
C TYR A 143 3.55 -13.26 -2.52
N THR A 144 3.77 -14.10 -1.52
CA THR A 144 2.70 -14.74 -0.77
C THR A 144 1.83 -13.68 -0.05
N VAL A 145 0.68 -14.12 0.47
CA VAL A 145 -0.23 -13.27 1.25
C VAL A 145 0.44 -12.55 2.43
N ASN A 146 1.53 -13.12 2.97
CA ASN A 146 2.30 -12.58 4.09
C ASN A 146 3.62 -11.94 3.69
N GLY A 147 3.81 -11.56 2.42
CA GLY A 147 4.97 -10.76 2.01
C GLY A 147 6.28 -11.52 1.86
N VAL A 148 6.26 -12.85 1.94
CA VAL A 148 7.40 -13.69 1.53
C VAL A 148 7.43 -13.78 0.01
N LEU A 149 8.58 -13.55 -0.63
CA LEU A 149 8.75 -13.66 -2.07
C LEU A 149 8.37 -15.08 -2.55
N ASP A 150 7.52 -15.17 -3.57
CA ASP A 150 7.00 -16.42 -4.11
C ASP A 150 7.90 -16.94 -5.23
N THR A 151 8.90 -17.76 -4.87
CA THR A 151 9.88 -18.31 -5.82
C THR A 151 9.30 -19.28 -6.85
N SER A 152 8.01 -19.66 -6.74
CA SER A 152 7.35 -20.41 -7.82
C SER A 152 7.04 -19.55 -9.05
N PHE A 153 7.00 -18.23 -8.90
CA PHE A 153 6.84 -17.29 -10.01
C PHE A 153 8.20 -17.07 -10.69
N SER A 154 8.32 -17.35 -11.99
CA SER A 154 9.57 -17.17 -12.76
C SER A 154 10.80 -18.00 -12.25
N GLY A 155 10.63 -18.80 -11.19
CA GLY A 155 11.68 -19.61 -10.56
C GLY A 155 12.44 -18.91 -9.42
N ASP A 156 12.39 -17.59 -9.35
CA ASP A 156 13.05 -16.78 -8.32
C ASP A 156 12.13 -15.71 -7.68
N GLY A 157 10.87 -15.65 -8.12
CA GLY A 157 9.86 -14.69 -7.67
C GLY A 157 9.85 -13.38 -8.45
N LYS A 158 10.71 -13.22 -9.46
CA LYS A 158 10.94 -11.98 -10.19
C LYS A 158 10.92 -12.19 -11.70
N GLN A 159 10.34 -11.25 -12.43
CA GLN A 159 10.38 -11.25 -13.88
C GLN A 159 10.78 -9.87 -14.37
N MET A 160 11.82 -9.82 -15.21
CA MET A 160 12.12 -8.62 -16.01
C MET A 160 11.72 -8.85 -17.47
N THR A 161 11.26 -7.80 -18.14
CA THR A 161 10.92 -7.84 -19.56
C THR A 161 11.44 -6.59 -20.22
N ASP A 162 12.35 -6.80 -21.16
CA ASP A 162 12.84 -5.78 -22.08
C ASP A 162 11.94 -5.80 -23.33
N PHE A 163 11.32 -4.68 -23.64
CA PHE A 163 10.48 -4.50 -24.81
C PHE A 163 11.25 -3.93 -26.00
N ALA A 164 12.26 -3.10 -25.74
CA ALA A 164 12.81 -2.20 -26.75
C ALA A 164 14.33 -2.03 -26.60
N MET A 165 14.86 -0.83 -26.85
CA MET A 165 16.31 -0.58 -26.81
C MET A 165 16.76 0.08 -25.51
N SER A 166 15.83 0.68 -24.77
CA SER A 166 16.13 1.49 -23.59
C SER A 166 15.05 1.33 -22.53
N ALA A 167 14.88 2.31 -21.65
CA ALA A 167 14.11 2.15 -20.42
C ALA A 167 12.63 1.81 -20.67
N ASP A 168 12.17 0.77 -19.99
CA ASP A 168 10.79 0.32 -19.97
C ASP A 168 10.23 0.44 -18.54
N TYR A 169 9.10 1.13 -18.42
CA TYR A 169 8.46 1.41 -17.14
C TYR A 169 7.07 0.82 -17.08
N ALA A 170 6.86 -0.21 -16.24
CA ALA A 170 5.50 -0.60 -15.89
C ALA A 170 4.85 0.48 -15.02
N ARG A 171 3.57 0.75 -15.26
CA ARG A 171 2.79 1.79 -14.57
C ARG A 171 1.49 1.28 -13.98
N ALA A 172 0.93 0.20 -14.52
CA ALA A 172 -0.31 -0.40 -14.05
C ALA A 172 -0.24 -1.91 -14.14
N VAL A 173 -0.86 -2.60 -13.17
CA VAL A 173 -1.01 -4.05 -13.16
C VAL A 173 -2.46 -4.42 -12.87
N PHE A 174 -2.97 -5.40 -13.61
CA PHE A 174 -4.31 -5.95 -13.45
C PHE A 174 -4.25 -7.47 -13.42
N ILE A 175 -4.99 -8.09 -12.50
CA ILE A 175 -5.19 -9.53 -12.50
C ILE A 175 -6.46 -9.85 -13.29
N LEU A 176 -6.31 -10.67 -14.32
CA LEU A 176 -7.40 -11.14 -15.15
C LEU A 176 -8.18 -12.27 -14.45
N GLY A 177 -9.42 -12.51 -14.87
CA GLY A 177 -10.30 -13.51 -14.24
C GLY A 177 -9.79 -14.97 -14.31
N ASP A 178 -8.81 -15.25 -15.16
CA ASP A 178 -8.12 -16.54 -15.27
C ASP A 178 -6.77 -16.58 -14.52
N GLY A 179 -6.48 -15.56 -13.71
CA GLY A 179 -5.26 -15.44 -12.92
C GLY A 179 -4.07 -14.83 -13.66
N ARG A 180 -4.13 -14.67 -14.99
CA ARG A 180 -3.06 -14.01 -15.74
C ARG A 180 -2.87 -12.56 -15.32
N ILE A 181 -1.63 -12.09 -15.43
CA ILE A 181 -1.24 -10.75 -15.01
C ILE A 181 -1.10 -9.90 -16.26
N LEU A 182 -1.85 -8.81 -16.36
CA LEU A 182 -1.74 -7.83 -17.45
C LEU A 182 -1.02 -6.59 -16.91
N VAL A 183 0.07 -6.18 -17.56
CA VAL A 183 0.88 -5.02 -17.16
C VAL A 183 0.96 -4.04 -18.32
N ALA A 184 0.66 -2.77 -18.03
CA ALA A 184 0.74 -1.68 -18.98
C ALA A 184 1.76 -0.62 -18.53
N GLY A 185 2.37 0.06 -19.49
CA GLY A 185 3.41 1.04 -19.23
C GLY A 185 3.93 1.71 -20.50
N GLY A 186 5.17 2.17 -20.45
CA GLY A 186 5.86 2.76 -21.59
C GLY A 186 7.21 2.09 -21.85
N ALA A 187 7.64 2.05 -23.11
CA ALA A 187 8.90 1.48 -23.55
C ALA A 187 9.67 2.45 -24.46
N MET A 188 10.96 2.66 -24.21
CA MET A 188 11.75 3.57 -25.03
C MET A 188 12.40 2.85 -26.21
N ASN A 189 11.99 3.19 -27.43
CA ASN A 189 12.50 2.59 -28.68
C ASN A 189 13.84 3.17 -29.17
N GLY A 190 14.52 3.96 -28.32
CA GLY A 190 15.75 4.69 -28.66
C GLY A 190 15.52 6.10 -29.25
N ARG A 191 14.26 6.49 -29.47
CA ARG A 191 13.89 7.85 -29.93
C ARG A 191 12.81 8.49 -29.06
N ASP A 192 11.78 7.74 -28.70
CA ASP A 192 10.63 8.18 -27.89
C ASP A 192 10.04 7.02 -27.06
N ASP A 193 9.11 7.37 -26.15
CA ASP A 193 8.34 6.43 -25.34
C ASP A 193 7.10 5.95 -26.11
N ASP A 194 7.00 4.64 -26.30
CA ASP A 194 5.84 3.95 -26.87
C ASP A 194 4.97 3.31 -25.79
N LEU A 195 3.69 3.08 -26.10
CA LEU A 195 2.81 2.31 -25.22
C LEU A 195 3.22 0.83 -25.21
N ALA A 196 3.44 0.28 -24.01
CA ALA A 196 3.80 -1.11 -23.81
C ALA A 196 2.74 -1.87 -23.01
N LEU A 197 2.48 -3.11 -23.42
CA LEU A 197 1.52 -4.02 -22.78
C LEU A 197 2.07 -5.44 -22.82
N ALA A 198 2.26 -6.06 -21.66
CA ALA A 198 2.61 -7.47 -21.52
C ALA A 198 1.54 -8.22 -20.73
N ARG A 199 1.37 -9.49 -21.07
CA ARG A 199 0.54 -10.42 -20.30
C ARG A 199 1.39 -11.61 -19.88
N TYR A 200 1.44 -11.84 -18.57
CA TYR A 200 2.20 -12.91 -17.94
C TYR A 200 1.25 -14.01 -17.46
N LEU A 201 1.78 -15.23 -17.42
CA LEU A 201 1.09 -16.34 -16.77
C LEU A 201 1.10 -16.13 -15.25
N PRO A 202 0.09 -16.66 -14.54
CA PRO A 202 0.18 -16.82 -13.09
C PRO A 202 1.30 -17.81 -12.73
#